data_AF-A0A927P598-F1
#
_entry.id   AF-A0A927P598-F1
#
_cell.length_a   1.000
_cell.length_b   1.000
_cell.length_c   1.000
_cell.angle_alpha   90.00
_cell.angle_beta   90.00
_cell.angle_gamma   90.00
#
_symmetry.space_group_name_H-M   'P 1'
#
loop_
_entity.id
_entity.type
_entity.pdbx_description
1 polymer ?
#
loop_
_entity_poly.entity_id
_entity_poly.type
_entity_poly.pdbx_seq_one_letter_code
_entity_poly.pdbx_strand_id
1 'polypeptide(L)'
;MKKTITVVDKDGTIYESTYPKRAKGLMKKGRARFIDENTICLACPPYIESEDHMTDHTTMNNAADCCNSAPDNSPALTMEYLLKKIDEIASNQEFLLNAISELGKVQSAGPGDTGTQEKAKAIAEIVKAREATNQRLLAFYEKMYGTLNPKASINEERFTLLSSIIENAQKKIPPKDYQQALVSIMNLALSDMRKEKIES
;
A
#
# COMPACT_ATOMS: atom_id res chain seq x y z
N MET A 1 1.03 38.97 12.59
CA MET A 1 1.02 38.05 11.42
C MET A 1 -0.29 37.29 11.43
N LYS A 2 -0.88 36.96 10.28
CA LYS A 2 -2.14 36.19 10.23
C LYS A 2 -1.83 34.68 10.17
N LYS A 3 -2.69 33.86 10.79
CA LYS A 3 -2.67 32.39 10.66
C LYS A 3 -3.28 32.06 9.30
N THR A 4 -2.45 31.70 8.32
CA THR A 4 -2.89 31.46 6.93
C THR A 4 -2.56 30.05 6.45
N ILE A 5 -1.97 29.21 7.31
CA ILE A 5 -1.59 27.84 6.96
C ILE A 5 -2.51 26.87 7.70
N THR A 6 -3.26 26.08 6.97
CA THR A 6 -4.09 24.99 7.51
C THR A 6 -3.21 23.85 7.98
N VAL A 7 -3.53 23.27 9.13
CA VAL A 7 -2.80 22.13 9.70
C VAL A 7 -3.72 20.92 9.70
N VAL A 8 -3.27 19.80 9.16
CA VAL A 8 -4.03 18.54 9.11
C VAL A 8 -3.19 17.38 9.61
N ASP A 9 -3.84 16.24 9.88
CA ASP A 9 -3.18 14.98 10.19
C ASP A 9 -3.20 13.99 9.01
N LYS A 10 -2.49 12.85 9.15
CA LYS A 10 -2.54 11.70 8.24
C LYS A 10 -3.95 11.15 8.01
N ASP A 11 -4.83 11.26 9.01
CA ASP A 11 -6.21 10.77 8.95
C ASP A 11 -7.18 11.83 8.38
N GLY A 12 -6.67 13.00 7.97
CA GLY A 12 -7.46 14.08 7.37
C GLY A 12 -8.14 15.03 8.37
N THR A 13 -7.94 14.84 9.67
CA THR A 13 -8.45 15.73 10.72
C THR A 13 -7.82 17.12 10.61
N ILE A 14 -8.65 18.16 10.58
CA ILE A 14 -8.22 19.56 10.45
C ILE A 14 -8.04 20.19 11.84
N TYR A 15 -6.90 20.84 12.05
CA TYR A 15 -6.58 21.60 13.26
C TYR A 15 -6.62 23.11 13.02
N GLU A 16 -6.38 23.87 14.09
CA GLU A 16 -6.28 25.31 14.01
C GLU A 16 -5.15 25.73 13.05
N SER A 17 -5.46 26.72 12.20
CA SER A 17 -4.47 27.30 11.30
C SER A 17 -3.27 27.88 12.05
N THR A 18 -2.09 27.82 11.45
CA THR A 18 -0.83 28.30 12.03
C THR A 18 -0.18 29.40 11.19
N TYR A 19 0.90 29.98 11.73
CA TYR A 19 1.66 31.04 11.06
C TYR A 19 2.65 30.46 10.04
N PRO A 20 2.84 31.08 8.86
CA PRO A 20 3.78 30.62 7.83
C PRO A 20 5.20 30.37 8.34
N LYS A 21 5.71 31.25 9.23
CA LYS A 21 7.04 31.07 9.85
C LYS A 21 7.12 29.83 10.73
N ARG A 22 6.05 29.53 11.49
CA ARG A 22 5.96 28.34 12.33
C ARG A 22 5.83 27.08 11.50
N ALA A 23 5.01 27.09 10.45
CA ALA A 23 4.89 26.00 9.47
C ALA A 23 6.25 25.63 8.85
N LYS A 24 6.99 26.62 8.35
CA LYS A 24 8.37 26.42 7.84
C LYS A 24 9.30 25.87 8.92
N GLY A 25 9.17 26.33 10.16
CA GLY A 25 9.95 25.82 11.29
C GLY A 25 9.64 24.36 11.64
N LEU A 26 8.37 23.96 11.60
CA LEU A 26 7.93 22.58 11.81
C LEU A 26 8.44 21.67 10.69
N MET A 27 8.36 22.12 9.44
CA MET A 27 8.91 21.40 8.28
C MET A 27 10.43 21.22 8.39
N LYS A 28 11.18 22.30 8.68
CA LYS A 28 12.65 22.22 8.85
C LYS A 28 13.07 21.27 9.96
N LYS A 29 12.24 21.12 10.99
CA LYS A 29 12.47 20.19 12.11
C LYS A 29 11.90 18.79 11.86
N GLY A 30 11.37 18.51 10.66
CA GLY A 30 10.81 17.21 10.29
C GLY A 30 9.50 16.85 10.99
N ARG A 31 8.83 17.80 11.65
CA ARG A 31 7.59 17.57 12.41
C ARG A 31 6.32 17.67 11.56
N ALA A 32 6.44 18.23 10.35
CA ALA A 32 5.34 18.39 9.42
C ALA A 32 5.82 18.37 7.96
N ARG A 33 4.92 18.09 7.01
CA ARG A 33 5.16 18.14 5.55
C ARG A 33 4.13 19.05 4.88
N PHE A 34 4.50 19.80 3.85
CA PHE A 34 3.51 20.54 3.05
C PHE A 34 2.73 19.55 2.17
N ILE A 35 1.41 19.64 2.22
CA ILE A 35 0.51 18.96 1.27
C ILE A 35 0.20 19.90 0.11
N ASP A 36 0.07 21.20 0.41
CA ASP A 36 -0.28 22.25 -0.54
C ASP A 36 0.37 23.58 -0.11
N GLU A 37 0.31 24.62 -0.94
CA GLU A 37 0.93 25.93 -0.70
C GLU A 37 0.54 26.54 0.66
N ASN A 38 -0.69 26.28 1.11
CA ASN A 38 -1.25 26.78 2.37
C ASN A 38 -1.62 25.67 3.36
N THR A 39 -1.16 24.43 3.18
CA THR A 39 -1.58 23.30 4.03
C THR A 39 -0.41 22.41 4.43
N ILE A 40 -0.27 22.13 5.73
CA ILE A 40 0.74 21.20 6.27
C ILE A 40 0.10 20.00 6.96
N CYS A 41 0.70 18.83 6.83
CA CYS A 41 0.38 17.62 7.58
C CYS A 41 1.36 17.42 8.74
N LEU A 42 0.87 17.15 9.94
CA LEU A 42 1.72 16.71 11.06
C LEU A 42 2.23 15.28 10.82
N ALA A 43 3.49 15.01 11.18
CA ALA A 43 4.09 13.68 11.04
C ALA A 43 3.77 12.76 12.23
N CYS A 44 3.59 13.35 13.41
CA CYS A 44 3.11 12.69 14.61
C CYS A 44 2.07 13.63 15.24
N PRO A 45 0.77 13.41 14.98
CA PRO A 45 -0.28 14.20 15.60
C PRO A 45 -0.19 14.04 17.12
N PRO A 46 -0.36 15.11 17.90
CA PRO A 46 -0.52 14.97 19.34
C PRO A 46 -1.75 14.09 19.60
N TYR A 47 -1.59 13.06 20.43
CA TYR A 47 -2.71 12.30 20.94
C TYR A 47 -3.53 13.24 21.84
N ILE A 48 -4.69 13.66 21.35
CA ILE A 48 -5.63 14.47 22.12
C ILE A 48 -6.68 13.47 22.63
N GLU A 49 -6.54 13.06 23.89
CA GLU A 49 -7.67 12.47 24.59
C GLU A 49 -8.74 13.56 24.66
N SER A 50 -9.87 13.31 24.01
CA SER A 50 -10.97 14.25 23.94
C SER A 50 -11.75 14.25 25.25
N GLU A 51 -11.18 14.79 26.33
CA GLU A 51 -11.93 15.12 27.54
C GLU A 51 -11.45 16.45 28.15
N ASP A 52 -12.43 17.33 28.38
CA ASP A 52 -12.33 18.53 29.20
C ASP A 52 -11.62 18.20 30.52
N HIS A 53 -10.43 18.71 30.77
CA HIS A 53 -9.98 19.15 32.11
C HIS A 53 -8.67 19.94 32.02
N MET A 54 -8.71 21.19 32.46
CA MET A 54 -7.50 21.96 32.77
C MET A 54 -6.82 21.33 33.99
N THR A 55 -5.56 20.89 33.84
CA THR A 55 -4.62 20.84 34.96
C THR A 55 -3.23 21.27 34.52
N ASP A 56 -2.77 22.33 35.15
CA ASP A 56 -1.44 22.91 35.07
C ASP A 56 -0.41 22.08 35.87
N HIS A 57 0.87 22.35 35.60
CA HIS A 57 2.08 21.98 36.32
C HIS A 57 2.93 20.75 35.90
N THR A 58 3.98 21.09 35.14
CA THR A 58 5.41 21.05 35.56
C THR A 58 6.18 19.72 35.53
N THR A 59 6.96 19.61 34.44
CA THR A 59 8.42 19.34 34.39
C THR A 59 8.95 18.00 34.89
N MET A 60 9.65 17.26 34.01
CA MET A 60 11.09 16.99 34.09
C MET A 60 11.53 16.07 32.93
N ASN A 61 12.33 16.64 32.04
CA ASN A 61 13.56 16.12 31.43
C ASN A 61 13.67 14.62 31.11
N ASN A 62 13.88 14.32 29.82
CA ASN A 62 15.15 13.76 29.37
C ASN A 62 15.40 14.15 27.92
N ALA A 63 16.29 15.12 27.75
CA ALA A 63 17.06 15.32 26.54
C ALA A 63 18.01 14.12 26.41
N ALA A 64 17.59 13.10 25.67
CA ALA A 64 18.51 12.18 25.03
C ALA A 64 18.52 12.56 23.55
N ASP A 65 19.65 13.12 23.11
CA ASP A 65 20.11 13.12 21.73
C ASP A 65 19.73 11.81 21.04
N CYS A 66 19.13 11.90 19.86
CA CYS A 66 19.16 10.83 18.86
C CYS A 66 18.88 11.44 17.47
N CYS A 67 19.78 12.31 17.01
CA CYS A 67 20.20 12.27 15.61
C CYS A 67 21.16 11.09 15.43
N ASN A 68 20.65 9.88 15.65
CA ASN A 68 21.00 8.78 14.78
C ASN A 68 19.73 8.53 14.00
N SER A 69 19.81 8.76 12.70
CA SER A 69 18.98 8.03 11.76
C SER A 69 19.09 6.56 12.12
N ALA A 70 18.18 6.07 12.97
CA ALA A 70 17.80 4.68 12.92
C ALA A 70 17.51 4.43 11.44
N PRO A 71 18.07 3.37 10.83
CA PRO A 71 17.62 2.98 9.51
C PRO A 71 16.09 2.97 9.59
N ASP A 72 15.45 3.59 8.60
CA ASP A 72 14.03 3.48 8.39
C ASP A 72 13.73 1.98 8.27
N ASN A 73 13.54 1.34 9.43
CA ASN A 73 13.21 -0.05 9.59
C ASN A 73 11.70 -0.23 9.40
N SER A 74 11.02 0.79 8.85
CA SER A 74 9.84 0.53 8.04
C SER A 74 10.31 -0.40 6.93
N PRO A 75 9.92 -1.68 6.92
CA PRO A 75 10.37 -2.60 5.89
C PRO A 75 10.04 -1.94 4.55
N ALA A 76 11.07 -1.65 3.76
CA ALA A 76 10.89 -1.24 2.38
C ALA A 76 9.88 -2.22 1.77
N LEU A 77 8.85 -1.70 1.11
CA LEU A 77 7.78 -2.53 0.58
C LEU A 77 8.38 -3.46 -0.48
N THR A 78 8.75 -4.67 -0.06
CA THR A 78 9.45 -5.66 -0.87
C THR A 78 8.53 -6.84 -1.17
N MET A 79 8.89 -7.60 -2.21
CA MET A 79 8.21 -8.86 -2.53
C MET A 79 8.16 -9.80 -1.33
N GLU A 80 9.27 -9.93 -0.62
CA GLU A 80 9.39 -10.79 0.57
C GLU A 80 8.47 -10.32 1.70
N TYR A 81 8.32 -9.02 1.89
CA TYR A 81 7.35 -8.48 2.85
C TYR A 81 5.91 -8.84 2.48
N LEU A 82 5.55 -8.73 1.20
CA LEU A 82 4.21 -9.08 0.71
C LEU A 82 3.93 -10.57 0.88
N LEU A 83 4.86 -11.44 0.45
CA LEU A 83 4.73 -12.88 0.58
C LEU A 83 4.63 -13.29 2.06
N LYS A 84 5.46 -12.73 2.94
CA LYS A 84 5.37 -12.95 4.37
C LYS A 84 4.00 -12.57 4.94
N LYS A 85 3.42 -11.45 4.51
CA LYS A 85 2.10 -11.04 4.99
C LYS A 85 0.98 -11.95 4.50
N ILE A 86 1.08 -12.47 3.27
CA ILE A 86 0.16 -13.49 2.76
C ILE A 86 0.28 -14.78 3.59
N ASP A 87 1.49 -15.22 3.89
CA ASP A 87 1.74 -16.40 4.72
C ASP A 87 1.21 -16.24 6.15
N GLU A 88 1.36 -15.07 6.76
CA GLU A 88 0.79 -14.75 8.08
C GLU A 88 -0.74 -14.86 8.08
N ILE A 89 -1.41 -14.39 7.02
CA ILE A 89 -2.88 -14.49 6.88
C ILE A 89 -3.31 -15.93 6.66
N ALA A 90 -2.61 -16.66 5.77
CA ALA A 90 -2.89 -18.06 5.47
C ALA A 90 -2.69 -18.97 6.69
N SER A 91 -1.69 -18.65 7.52
CA SER A 91 -1.35 -19.42 8.72
C SER A 91 -2.26 -19.09 9.91
N ASN A 92 -3.01 -17.98 9.87
CA ASN A 92 -3.94 -17.60 10.92
C ASN A 92 -5.24 -18.42 10.84
N GLN A 93 -5.13 -19.71 11.15
CA GLN A 93 -6.25 -20.66 11.17
C GLN A 93 -6.95 -20.74 12.54
N GLU A 94 -6.35 -20.17 13.59
CA GLU A 94 -6.84 -20.24 14.97
C GLU A 94 -8.28 -19.77 15.11
N PHE A 95 -8.64 -18.68 14.43
CA PHE A 95 -10.02 -18.19 14.43
C PHE A 95 -11.01 -19.19 13.82
N LEU A 96 -10.64 -19.91 12.76
CA LEU A 96 -11.53 -20.91 12.15
C LEU A 96 -11.68 -22.11 13.08
N LEU A 97 -10.59 -22.57 13.69
CA LEU A 97 -10.62 -23.64 14.68
C LEU A 97 -11.49 -23.26 15.89
N ASN A 98 -11.40 -22.02 16.35
CA ASN A 98 -12.23 -21.49 17.42
C ASN A 98 -13.70 -21.39 17.00
N ALA A 99 -14.01 -20.92 15.79
CA ALA A 99 -15.37 -20.86 15.28
C ALA A 99 -16.00 -22.25 15.14
N ILE A 100 -15.24 -23.24 14.65
CA ILE A 100 -15.68 -24.64 14.56
C ILE A 100 -15.90 -25.23 15.96
N SER A 101 -15.00 -24.95 16.91
CA SER A 101 -15.13 -25.37 18.30
C SER A 101 -16.39 -24.78 18.95
N GLU A 102 -16.63 -23.48 18.78
CA GLU A 102 -17.84 -22.82 19.27
C GLU A 102 -19.11 -23.39 18.62
N LEU A 103 -19.07 -23.68 17.32
CA LEU A 103 -20.18 -24.34 16.62
C LEU A 103 -20.43 -25.76 17.17
N GLY A 104 -19.37 -26.52 17.47
CA GLY A 104 -19.48 -27.86 18.07
C GLY A 104 -20.09 -27.87 19.48
N LYS A 105 -20.04 -26.73 20.19
CA LYS A 105 -20.70 -26.55 21.50
C LYS A 105 -22.19 -26.18 21.37
N VAL A 106 -22.68 -25.87 20.17
CA VAL A 106 -24.08 -25.53 19.93
C VAL A 106 -24.92 -26.82 19.92
N GLN A 107 -25.56 -27.12 21.06
CA GLN A 107 -26.48 -28.25 21.18
C GLN A 107 -27.89 -27.80 20.87
N SER A 108 -28.55 -28.48 19.92
CA SER A 108 -29.95 -28.23 19.59
C SER A 108 -30.85 -28.95 20.59
N ALA A 109 -31.87 -28.24 21.09
CA ALA A 109 -32.93 -28.83 21.90
C ALA A 109 -33.95 -29.65 21.08
N GLY A 110 -33.78 -29.71 19.74
CA GLY A 110 -34.64 -30.45 18.82
C GLY A 110 -35.14 -29.61 17.64
N PRO A 111 -35.99 -30.21 16.77
CA PRO A 111 -36.56 -29.52 15.62
C PRO A 111 -37.39 -28.30 16.04
N GLY A 112 -37.07 -27.13 15.52
CA GLY A 112 -37.76 -25.87 15.85
C GLY A 112 -37.03 -24.97 16.86
N ASP A 113 -35.84 -25.37 17.32
CA ASP A 113 -34.97 -24.53 18.15
C ASP A 113 -34.33 -23.39 17.32
N THR A 114 -35.10 -22.33 17.16
CA THR A 114 -34.71 -21.11 16.44
C THR A 114 -33.53 -20.39 17.09
N GLY A 115 -33.37 -20.47 18.42
CA GLY A 115 -32.26 -19.84 19.13
C GLY A 115 -30.91 -20.47 18.77
N THR A 116 -30.84 -21.80 18.77
CA THR A 116 -29.66 -22.55 18.35
C THR A 116 -29.36 -22.34 16.86
N GLN A 117 -30.39 -22.29 16.01
CA GLN A 117 -30.24 -22.03 14.59
C GLN A 117 -29.66 -20.63 14.31
N GLU A 118 -30.18 -19.59 14.96
CA GLU A 118 -29.68 -18.22 14.79
C GLU A 118 -28.26 -18.08 15.37
N LYS A 119 -27.92 -18.78 16.45
CA LYS A 119 -26.54 -18.81 16.97
C LYS A 119 -25.56 -19.42 15.97
N ALA A 120 -25.91 -20.58 15.37
CA ALA A 120 -25.10 -21.19 14.32
C ALA A 120 -24.94 -20.27 13.10
N LYS A 121 -26.02 -19.59 12.71
CA LYS A 121 -26.02 -18.61 11.62
C LYS A 121 -25.14 -17.40 11.92
N ALA A 122 -25.17 -16.88 13.15
CA ALA A 122 -24.29 -15.78 13.56
C ALA A 122 -22.80 -16.16 13.46
N ILE A 123 -22.44 -17.37 13.89
CA ILE A 123 -21.06 -17.90 13.73
C ILE A 123 -20.69 -17.98 12.24
N ALA A 124 -21.59 -18.47 11.39
CA ALA A 124 -21.36 -18.54 9.95
C ALA A 124 -21.16 -17.15 9.31
N GLU A 125 -21.96 -16.15 9.69
CA GLU A 125 -21.82 -14.77 9.20
C GLU A 125 -20.51 -14.13 9.65
N ILE A 126 -20.07 -14.38 10.89
CA ILE A 126 -18.77 -13.95 11.39
C ILE A 126 -17.62 -14.52 10.55
N VAL A 127 -17.68 -15.83 10.23
CA VAL A 127 -16.67 -16.49 9.39
C VAL A 127 -16.68 -15.92 7.97
N LYS A 128 -17.86 -15.71 7.37
CA LYS A 128 -17.98 -15.09 6.04
C LYS A 128 -17.40 -13.68 6.02
N ALA A 129 -17.71 -12.85 7.01
CA ALA A 129 -17.22 -11.47 7.09
C ALA A 129 -15.69 -11.43 7.24
N ARG A 130 -15.12 -12.36 8.00
CA ARG A 130 -13.66 -12.53 8.09
C ARG A 130 -13.06 -12.93 6.75
N GLU A 131 -13.64 -13.91 6.07
CA GLU A 131 -13.12 -14.36 4.77
C GLU A 131 -13.19 -13.24 3.72
N ALA A 132 -14.27 -12.45 3.71
CA ALA A 132 -14.37 -11.27 2.87
C ALA A 132 -13.27 -10.22 3.16
N THR A 133 -12.84 -10.09 4.41
CA THR A 133 -11.73 -9.20 4.80
C THR A 133 -10.40 -9.74 4.25
N ASN A 134 -10.15 -11.05 4.36
CA ASN A 134 -8.97 -11.70 3.80
C ASN A 134 -8.90 -11.55 2.27
N GLN A 135 -10.03 -11.74 1.58
CA GLN A 135 -10.11 -11.55 0.13
C GLN A 135 -9.79 -10.11 -0.29
N ARG A 136 -10.27 -9.10 0.45
CA ARG A 136 -9.93 -7.69 0.20
C ARG A 136 -8.44 -7.42 0.42
N LEU A 137 -7.85 -8.06 1.42
CA LEU A 137 -6.42 -7.93 1.74
C LEU A 137 -5.54 -8.57 0.66
N LEU A 138 -5.92 -9.75 0.15
CA LEU A 138 -5.27 -10.37 -1.01
C LEU A 138 -5.36 -9.47 -2.25
N ALA A 139 -6.55 -8.95 -2.57
CA ALA A 139 -6.73 -8.02 -3.70
C ALA A 139 -5.89 -6.73 -3.54
N PHE A 140 -5.68 -6.27 -2.31
CA PHE A 140 -4.78 -5.14 -2.04
C PHE A 140 -3.31 -5.51 -2.30
N TYR A 141 -2.86 -6.69 -1.87
CA TYR A 141 -1.51 -7.18 -2.14
C TYR A 141 -1.25 -7.40 -3.64
N GLU A 142 -2.22 -7.91 -4.39
CA GLU A 142 -2.14 -8.03 -5.86
C GLU A 142 -1.93 -6.67 -6.54
N LYS A 143 -2.66 -5.64 -6.09
CA LYS A 143 -2.47 -4.27 -6.61
C LYS A 143 -1.08 -3.72 -6.30
N MET A 144 -0.59 -3.93 -5.08
CA MET A 144 0.76 -3.50 -4.71
C MET A 144 1.84 -4.23 -5.48
N TYR A 145 1.66 -5.54 -5.74
CA TYR A 145 2.53 -6.31 -6.62
C TYR A 145 2.61 -5.69 -8.02
N GLY A 146 1.46 -5.33 -8.61
CA GLY A 146 1.41 -4.66 -9.91
C GLY A 146 2.21 -3.35 -9.94
N THR A 147 2.13 -2.55 -8.88
CA THR A 147 2.89 -1.30 -8.75
C THR A 147 4.40 -1.52 -8.62
N LEU A 148 4.83 -2.59 -7.95
CA LEU A 148 6.25 -2.92 -7.75
C LEU A 148 6.90 -3.55 -8.98
N ASN A 149 6.11 -4.07 -9.93
CA ASN A 149 6.61 -4.67 -11.16
C ASN A 149 6.14 -3.92 -12.43
N PRO A 150 6.54 -2.64 -12.62
CA PRO A 150 6.07 -1.79 -13.73
C PRO A 150 6.55 -2.26 -15.12
N LYS A 151 7.47 -3.24 -15.19
CA LYS A 151 7.97 -3.79 -16.45
C LYS A 151 6.85 -4.41 -17.32
N ALA A 152 5.75 -4.86 -16.73
CA ALA A 152 4.60 -5.37 -17.48
C ALA A 152 3.88 -4.26 -18.29
N SER A 153 3.63 -3.10 -17.68
CA SER A 153 2.93 -1.97 -18.31
C SER A 153 3.79 -1.23 -19.35
N ILE A 154 5.09 -1.06 -19.07
CA ILE A 154 6.02 -0.37 -20.00
C ILE A 154 6.22 -1.18 -21.29
N ASN A 155 6.17 -2.51 -21.22
CA ASN A 155 6.34 -3.37 -22.39
C ASN A 155 5.12 -3.33 -23.32
N GLU A 156 3.91 -3.20 -22.78
CA GLU A 156 2.67 -3.14 -23.56
C GLU A 156 2.57 -1.84 -24.37
N GLU A 157 2.77 -0.69 -23.73
CA GLU A 157 2.75 0.62 -24.40
C GLU A 157 3.85 0.73 -25.48
N ARG A 158 5.06 0.27 -25.17
CA ARG A 158 6.17 0.20 -26.14
C ARG A 158 5.87 -0.74 -27.30
N PHE A 159 5.22 -1.87 -27.03
CA PHE A 159 4.82 -2.82 -28.08
C PHE A 159 3.76 -2.22 -29.00
N THR A 160 2.76 -1.52 -28.47
CA THR A 160 1.78 -0.78 -29.29
C THR A 160 2.42 0.32 -30.11
N LEU A 161 3.33 1.10 -29.52
CA LEU A 161 4.06 2.15 -30.24
C LEU A 161 4.89 1.55 -31.38
N LEU A 162 5.67 0.51 -31.09
CA LEU A 162 6.47 -0.21 -32.09
C LEU A 162 5.60 -0.81 -33.19
N SER A 163 4.47 -1.43 -32.84
CA SER A 163 3.52 -2.00 -33.82
C SER A 163 2.99 -0.92 -34.76
N SER A 164 2.61 0.25 -34.22
CA SER A 164 2.13 1.37 -35.02
C SER A 164 3.21 1.98 -35.92
N ILE A 165 4.46 2.02 -35.45
CA ILE A 165 5.61 2.50 -36.25
C ILE A 165 5.90 1.51 -37.39
N ILE A 166 5.84 0.21 -37.11
CA ILE A 166 6.07 -0.85 -38.09
C ILE A 166 4.97 -0.83 -39.17
N GLU A 167 3.70 -0.73 -38.80
CA GLU A 167 2.59 -0.63 -39.77
C GLU A 167 2.71 0.62 -40.67
N ASN A 168 3.12 1.75 -40.09
CA ASN A 168 3.32 2.99 -40.84
C ASN A 168 4.56 2.92 -41.75
N ALA A 169 5.60 2.20 -41.35
CA ALA A 169 6.79 1.95 -42.16
C ALA A 169 6.51 1.00 -43.33
N GLN A 170 5.71 -0.05 -43.12
CA GLN A 170 5.28 -0.98 -44.18
C GLN A 170 4.50 -0.27 -45.31
N LYS A 171 3.74 0.80 -45.00
CA LYS A 171 3.02 1.60 -46.00
C LYS A 171 3.92 2.47 -46.88
N LYS A 172 5.18 2.71 -46.50
CA LYS A 172 6.11 3.63 -47.18
C LYS A 172 7.33 2.95 -47.82
N ILE A 173 7.60 1.68 -47.51
CA ILE A 173 8.83 0.98 -47.91
C ILE A 173 8.47 -0.19 -48.85
N PRO A 174 9.14 -0.35 -50.00
CA PRO A 174 8.91 -1.48 -50.88
C PRO A 174 9.25 -2.82 -50.18
N PRO A 175 8.54 -3.92 -50.48
CA PRO A 175 8.54 -5.14 -49.66
C PRO A 175 9.92 -5.79 -49.43
N LYS A 176 10.86 -5.59 -50.35
CA LYS A 176 12.21 -6.19 -50.30
C LYS A 176 13.10 -5.54 -49.23
N ASP A 177 13.03 -4.22 -49.10
CA ASP A 177 13.85 -3.46 -48.14
C ASP A 177 13.32 -3.59 -46.71
N TYR A 178 12.00 -3.78 -46.58
CA TYR A 178 11.34 -4.04 -45.30
C TYR A 178 11.78 -5.38 -44.67
N GLN A 179 11.85 -6.45 -45.47
CA GLN A 179 12.30 -7.75 -44.99
C GLN A 179 13.77 -7.71 -44.53
N GLN A 180 14.62 -6.95 -45.22
CA GLN A 180 16.03 -6.82 -44.88
C GLN A 180 16.24 -6.01 -43.59
N ALA A 181 15.43 -4.97 -43.38
CA ALA A 181 15.42 -4.20 -42.13
C ALA A 181 14.94 -5.03 -40.94
N LEU A 182 13.87 -5.83 -41.08
CA LEU A 182 13.38 -6.73 -40.04
C LEU A 182 14.43 -7.77 -39.64
N VAL A 183 15.09 -8.40 -40.61
CA VAL A 183 16.15 -9.38 -40.35
C VAL A 183 17.31 -8.74 -39.59
N SER A 184 17.68 -7.49 -39.93
CA SER A 184 18.74 -6.77 -39.23
C SER A 184 18.37 -6.44 -37.78
N ILE A 185 17.13 -6.01 -37.53
CA ILE A 185 16.63 -5.72 -36.17
C ILE A 185 16.58 -7.00 -35.33
N MET A 186 16.11 -8.10 -35.90
CA MET A 186 16.00 -9.38 -35.21
C MET A 186 17.38 -9.96 -34.86
N ASN A 187 18.36 -9.81 -35.74
CA ASN A 187 19.75 -10.20 -35.46
C ASN A 187 20.40 -9.34 -34.37
N LEU A 188 20.07 -8.03 -34.31
CA LEU A 188 20.56 -7.13 -33.27
C LEU A 188 19.99 -7.54 -31.89
N ALA A 189 18.68 -7.76 -31.81
CA ALA A 189 18.01 -8.21 -30.58
C ALA A 189 18.53 -9.56 -30.07
N LEU A 190 18.78 -10.51 -30.97
CA LEU A 190 19.38 -11.81 -30.64
C LEU A 190 20.82 -11.68 -30.13
N SER A 191 21.56 -10.65 -30.58
CA SER A 191 22.93 -10.40 -30.11
C SER A 191 22.96 -9.79 -28.71
N ASP A 192 22.01 -8.92 -28.38
CA ASP A 192 21.88 -8.32 -27.04
C ASP A 192 21.44 -9.35 -26.01
N MET A 193 20.48 -10.23 -26.36
CA MET A 193 20.08 -11.36 -25.51
C MET A 193 21.23 -12.36 -25.24
N ARG A 194 22.19 -12.49 -26.16
CA ARG A 194 23.38 -13.34 -25.95
C ARG A 194 24.39 -12.69 -25.00
N LYS A 195 24.49 -11.36 -24.98
CA LYS A 195 25.39 -10.63 -24.08
C LYS A 195 24.90 -10.65 -22.63
N GLU A 196 23.61 -10.46 -22.40
CA GLU A 196 23.01 -10.56 -21.06
C GLU A 196 23.21 -11.95 -20.41
N LYS A 197 23.35 -13.01 -21.22
CA LYS A 197 23.57 -14.38 -20.73
C LYS A 197 25.03 -14.72 -20.41
N ILE A 198 25.98 -13.84 -20.77
CA ILE A 198 27.42 -14.02 -20.53
C ILE A 198 27.88 -13.18 -19.32
N GLU A 199 27.12 -12.14 -18.96
CA GLU A 199 27.40 -11.26 -17.81
C GLU A 199 26.63 -11.64 -16.51
N SER A 200 25.84 -12.73 -16.54
CA SER A 200 25.16 -13.32 -15.37
C SER A 200 25.79 -14.65 -14.98
#